data_AF-A0A968F1Y5-F1
#
_entry.id   AF-A0A968F1Y5-F1
#
_cell.length_a   1.000
_cell.length_b   1.000
_cell.length_c   1.000
_cell.angle_alpha   90.00
_cell.angle_beta   90.00
_cell.angle_gamma   90.00
#
_symmetry.space_group_name_H-M   'P 1'
#
loop_
_entity.id
_entity.type
_entity.pdbx_description
1 polymer ?
#
loop_
_entity_poly.entity_id
_entity_poly.type
_entity_poly.pdbx_seq_one_letter_code
_entity_poly.pdbx_strand_id
1 'polypeptide(L)'
;RVWIPEGEGPFPLVLIVHGNHNMTDFSDTGYAYLGELLASRGFIFVSVDENFLNGGLWGTSSGENDARAWLLLKHLEVWREWSHDAGSPFYHKVDMSQIALIGHSRGGEAAALAASFNHLPRYPNDARKSWEFNFNIRSVIAIAPVDEQWRPADHPNPLKDVNYLVLQGSHDGDVYYFDGIQQYDRINFSGDDPDVFKAAVYIYRANHSQFNTSWGNTDKSGIIGYFLNRRALLPEAEQRQIAKVYISAFLEATLKDKTVYRDIFEDYRNAGNWLPQTGYICQYEDPGMRFVADFEEDIDVTTTSIAGGEIVSLSLNRWRELAPRFRNQERQDNHVVRLGWSSTSAYYALDLPAGFNWGIEQDSLFVFKVADARQPEGVEQGLDFSIVLVDEDNQRAEVHLSDVLPLHTQFPALINKMPVWNEEYYKDSSEEVFQTYRIPLKVFLEDYPSLDLSNLRQIRFEFDRVPSGTIYLDDIGFDLLH
;
A
#
# COMPACT_ATOMS: atom_id res chain seq x y z
N ARG A 1 -6.76 20.19 -16.21
CA ARG A 1 -6.40 21.44 -15.48
C ARG A 1 -4.93 21.40 -15.05
N VAL A 2 -4.29 22.56 -14.85
CA VAL A 2 -2.86 22.65 -14.43
C VAL A 2 -2.70 23.65 -13.30
N TRP A 3 -1.93 23.30 -12.27
CA TRP A 3 -1.47 24.15 -11.18
C TRP A 3 0.06 24.21 -11.22
N ILE A 4 0.62 25.42 -11.19
CA ILE A 4 2.04 25.66 -11.42
C ILE A 4 2.59 26.45 -10.23
N PRO A 5 3.78 26.09 -9.71
CA PRO A 5 4.45 26.89 -8.70
C PRO A 5 4.85 28.28 -9.21
N GLU A 6 4.91 29.26 -8.30
CA GLU A 6 5.63 30.50 -8.57
C GLU A 6 7.14 30.24 -8.55
N GLY A 7 7.88 30.83 -9.51
CA GLY A 7 9.34 30.72 -9.61
C GLY A 7 9.87 30.24 -10.95
N GLU A 8 11.19 30.09 -11.02
CA GLU A 8 11.92 29.80 -12.26
C GLU A 8 11.94 28.30 -12.62
N GLY A 9 11.78 27.40 -11.65
CA GLY A 9 11.89 25.95 -11.86
C GLY A 9 13.35 25.49 -12.06
N PRO A 10 13.58 24.31 -12.64
CA PRO A 10 12.55 23.34 -13.06
C PRO A 10 11.86 22.69 -11.85
N PHE A 11 10.62 22.24 -12.03
CA PHE A 11 9.81 21.61 -11.00
C PHE A 11 9.43 20.18 -11.40
N PRO A 12 9.38 19.22 -10.44
CA PRO A 12 8.86 17.89 -10.71
C PRO A 12 7.42 17.93 -11.27
N LEU A 13 7.12 16.99 -12.17
CA LEU A 13 5.85 16.90 -12.89
C LEU A 13 4.98 15.78 -12.31
N VAL A 14 3.76 16.12 -11.92
CA VAL A 14 2.79 15.19 -11.35
C VAL A 14 1.51 15.21 -12.18
N LEU A 15 1.13 14.07 -12.76
CA LEU A 15 -0.14 13.90 -13.48
C LEU A 15 -1.10 13.08 -12.62
N ILE A 16 -2.37 13.48 -12.54
CA ILE A 16 -3.45 12.69 -11.96
C ILE A 16 -4.54 12.40 -12.99
N VAL A 17 -5.08 11.18 -12.95
CA VAL A 17 -6.30 10.80 -13.66
C VAL A 17 -7.38 10.29 -12.69
N HIS A 18 -8.62 10.56 -13.02
CA HIS A 18 -9.77 10.01 -12.30
C HIS A 18 -10.20 8.66 -12.88
N GLY A 19 -10.98 7.90 -12.11
CA GLY A 19 -11.58 6.65 -12.59
C GLY A 19 -12.94 6.85 -13.27
N ASN A 20 -13.68 5.75 -13.40
CA ASN A 20 -15.00 5.76 -14.01
C ASN A 20 -16.01 6.50 -13.12
N HIS A 21 -16.62 7.54 -13.67
CA HIS A 21 -17.73 8.27 -13.07
C HIS A 21 -18.72 8.65 -14.18
N ASN A 22 -19.76 9.44 -13.91
CA ASN A 22 -20.63 9.91 -15.00
C ASN A 22 -19.81 10.75 -16.01
N MET A 23 -19.79 10.37 -17.29
CA MET A 23 -19.04 11.08 -18.33
C MET A 23 -19.42 12.56 -18.53
N THR A 24 -20.59 12.99 -18.05
CA THR A 24 -21.03 14.41 -18.12
C THR A 24 -20.65 15.21 -16.88
N ASP A 25 -20.02 14.60 -15.88
CA ASP A 25 -19.59 15.24 -14.63
C ASP A 25 -18.06 15.38 -14.61
N PHE A 26 -17.58 16.62 -14.56
CA PHE A 26 -16.16 16.95 -14.74
C PHE A 26 -15.32 16.58 -13.51
N SER A 27 -14.83 15.34 -13.51
CA SER A 27 -14.09 14.74 -12.40
C SER A 27 -12.68 15.34 -12.20
N ASP A 28 -12.07 15.88 -13.26
CA ASP A 28 -10.71 16.46 -13.24
C ASP A 28 -10.60 17.69 -12.31
N THR A 29 -11.71 18.40 -12.10
CA THR A 29 -11.75 19.58 -11.23
C THR A 29 -11.68 19.25 -9.74
N GLY A 30 -12.03 18.01 -9.36
CA GLY A 30 -12.18 17.60 -7.97
C GLY A 30 -10.88 17.43 -7.18
N TYR A 31 -9.73 17.51 -7.85
CA TYR A 31 -8.40 17.43 -7.25
C TYR A 31 -7.74 18.80 -7.07
N ALA A 32 -8.49 19.90 -7.23
CA ALA A 32 -7.94 21.26 -7.09
C ALA A 32 -7.21 21.49 -5.75
N TYR A 33 -7.72 20.90 -4.66
CA TYR A 33 -7.09 21.01 -3.34
C TYR A 33 -5.69 20.34 -3.28
N LEU A 34 -5.46 19.28 -4.04
CA LEU A 34 -4.12 18.68 -4.20
C LEU A 34 -3.27 19.55 -5.11
N GLY A 35 -3.84 20.06 -6.21
CA GLY A 35 -3.12 20.94 -7.13
C GLY A 35 -2.60 22.22 -6.46
N GLU A 36 -3.43 22.88 -5.65
CA GLU A 36 -3.03 24.05 -4.87
C GLU A 36 -1.95 23.72 -3.84
N LEU A 37 -2.10 22.61 -3.10
CA LEU A 37 -1.10 22.17 -2.14
C LEU A 37 0.23 21.88 -2.85
N LEU A 38 0.24 21.02 -3.86
CA LEU A 38 1.45 20.56 -4.54
C LEU A 38 2.15 21.71 -5.28
N ALA A 39 1.39 22.61 -5.93
CA ALA A 39 1.97 23.82 -6.51
C ALA A 39 2.63 24.71 -5.44
N SER A 40 2.01 24.89 -4.27
CA SER A 40 2.62 25.63 -3.16
C SER A 40 3.89 24.97 -2.61
N ARG A 41 4.06 23.66 -2.86
CA ARG A 41 5.25 22.88 -2.48
C ARG A 41 6.23 22.71 -3.62
N GLY A 42 6.05 23.40 -4.75
CA GLY A 42 6.99 23.41 -5.86
C GLY A 42 6.88 22.19 -6.79
N PHE A 43 5.68 21.67 -7.02
CA PHE A 43 5.39 20.63 -8.02
C PHE A 43 4.46 21.21 -9.09
N ILE A 44 4.69 20.86 -10.36
CA ILE A 44 3.67 21.09 -11.39
C ILE A 44 2.65 19.96 -11.26
N PHE A 45 1.39 20.31 -11.00
CA PHE A 45 0.31 19.34 -10.87
C PHE A 45 -0.67 19.47 -12.03
N VAL A 46 -0.98 18.34 -12.66
CA VAL A 46 -1.80 18.25 -13.86
C VAL A 46 -2.93 17.26 -13.62
N SER A 47 -4.16 17.75 -13.61
CA SER A 47 -5.33 16.88 -13.60
C SER A 47 -5.79 16.65 -15.03
N VAL A 48 -5.67 15.43 -15.52
CA VAL A 48 -6.00 15.04 -16.90
C VAL A 48 -7.48 14.65 -16.95
N ASP A 49 -8.20 15.21 -17.93
CA ASP A 49 -9.60 14.89 -18.17
C ASP A 49 -9.70 13.63 -19.04
N GLU A 50 -10.31 12.59 -18.50
CA GLU A 50 -10.59 11.33 -19.18
C GLU A 50 -12.08 11.01 -19.17
N ASN A 51 -12.96 11.99 -18.94
CA ASN A 51 -14.41 11.74 -18.84
C ASN A 51 -14.98 11.10 -20.10
N PHE A 52 -14.37 11.33 -21.27
CA PHE A 52 -14.78 10.68 -22.53
C PHE A 52 -14.53 9.17 -22.57
N LEU A 53 -13.71 8.63 -21.66
CA LEU A 53 -13.49 7.18 -21.47
C LEU A 53 -14.44 6.58 -20.44
N ASN A 54 -15.21 7.41 -19.72
CA ASN A 54 -16.17 6.93 -18.73
C ASN A 54 -17.46 6.39 -19.37
N GLY A 55 -18.18 5.56 -18.61
CA GLY A 55 -19.52 5.14 -18.97
C GLY A 55 -20.57 6.25 -18.90
N GLY A 56 -21.63 6.09 -19.69
CA GLY A 56 -22.80 6.95 -19.71
C GLY A 56 -24.11 6.17 -19.91
N LEU A 57 -25.23 6.89 -20.01
CA LEU A 57 -26.59 6.33 -20.17
C LEU A 57 -26.75 5.36 -21.36
N TRP A 58 -25.87 5.42 -22.35
CA TRP A 58 -25.96 4.66 -23.60
C TRP A 58 -24.81 3.66 -23.83
N GLY A 59 -23.98 3.42 -22.82
CA GLY A 59 -22.90 2.43 -22.87
C GLY A 59 -21.79 2.71 -21.87
N THR A 60 -21.13 1.63 -21.45
CA THR A 60 -19.91 1.65 -20.64
C THR A 60 -18.74 1.14 -21.48
N SER A 61 -17.61 1.83 -21.47
CA SER A 61 -16.31 1.18 -21.70
C SER A 61 -16.04 0.27 -20.49
N SER A 62 -15.75 -1.00 -20.73
CA SER A 62 -15.17 -1.91 -19.74
C SER A 62 -13.80 -2.32 -20.25
N GLY A 63 -12.79 -2.31 -19.39
CA GLY A 63 -11.42 -2.67 -19.75
C GLY A 63 -10.68 -1.58 -20.52
N GLU A 64 -11.01 -0.31 -20.29
CA GLU A 64 -10.37 0.85 -20.95
C GLU A 64 -9.11 1.37 -20.23
N ASN A 65 -8.66 0.70 -19.18
CA ASN A 65 -7.58 1.17 -18.32
C ASN A 65 -6.24 1.27 -19.08
N ASP A 66 -6.07 0.47 -20.14
CA ASP A 66 -4.94 0.60 -21.08
C ASP A 66 -4.98 1.89 -21.90
N ALA A 67 -6.16 2.32 -22.35
CA ALA A 67 -6.34 3.57 -23.08
C ALA A 67 -6.07 4.79 -22.19
N ARG A 68 -6.50 4.74 -20.92
CA ARG A 68 -6.18 5.73 -19.89
C ARG A 68 -4.67 5.81 -19.64
N ALA A 69 -4.03 4.66 -19.45
CA ALA A 69 -2.58 4.56 -19.28
C ALA A 69 -1.81 5.14 -20.47
N TRP A 70 -2.22 4.79 -21.69
CA TRP A 70 -1.64 5.33 -22.91
C TRP A 70 -1.82 6.85 -23.02
N LEU A 71 -2.98 7.37 -22.60
CA LEU A 71 -3.26 8.80 -22.62
C LEU A 71 -2.38 9.58 -21.64
N LEU A 72 -2.13 9.06 -20.43
CA LEU A 72 -1.14 9.62 -19.50
C LEU A 72 0.24 9.76 -20.15
N LEU A 73 0.72 8.71 -20.82
CA LEU A 73 2.02 8.72 -21.50
C LEU A 73 2.05 9.70 -22.68
N LYS A 74 0.93 9.84 -23.41
CA LYS A 74 0.76 10.87 -24.44
C LYS A 74 0.79 12.29 -23.86
N HIS A 75 0.22 12.50 -22.69
CA HIS A 75 0.35 13.78 -22.00
C HIS A 75 1.81 14.07 -21.62
N LEU A 76 2.58 13.08 -21.18
CA LEU A 76 4.02 13.26 -20.92
C LEU A 76 4.81 13.64 -22.17
N GLU A 77 4.48 13.10 -23.35
CA GLU A 77 5.08 13.54 -24.62
C GLU A 77 4.83 15.03 -24.89
N VAL A 78 3.58 15.48 -24.70
CA VAL A 78 3.21 16.90 -24.87
C VAL A 78 3.94 17.78 -23.86
N TRP A 79 4.06 17.35 -22.60
CA TRP A 79 4.82 18.08 -21.58
C TRP A 79 6.31 18.18 -21.91
N ARG A 80 6.91 17.12 -22.47
CA ARG A 80 8.28 17.14 -22.98
C ARG A 80 8.43 18.16 -24.11
N GLU A 81 7.50 18.22 -25.05
CA GLU A 81 7.53 19.22 -26.14
C GLU A 81 7.43 20.64 -25.57
N TRP A 82 6.46 20.88 -24.68
CA TRP A 82 6.27 22.17 -24.03
C TRP A 82 7.45 22.62 -23.16
N SER A 83 8.21 21.70 -22.58
CA SER A 83 9.39 22.07 -21.79
C SER A 83 10.58 22.51 -22.65
N HIS A 84 10.60 22.15 -23.94
CA HIS A 84 11.66 22.47 -24.90
C HIS A 84 11.31 23.58 -25.90
N ASP A 85 10.03 23.96 -26.00
CA ASP A 85 9.59 25.04 -26.88
C ASP A 85 9.72 26.42 -26.22
N ALA A 86 10.55 27.31 -26.76
CA ALA A 86 10.74 28.68 -26.25
C ALA A 86 9.47 29.55 -26.31
N GLY A 87 8.47 29.18 -27.12
CA GLY A 87 7.16 29.84 -27.16
C GLY A 87 6.18 29.35 -26.08
N SER A 88 6.50 28.25 -25.40
CA SER A 88 5.65 27.66 -24.36
C SER A 88 5.85 28.37 -23.02
N PRO A 89 4.78 28.57 -22.22
CA PRO A 89 4.89 29.07 -20.86
C PRO A 89 5.61 28.09 -19.91
N PHE A 90 5.85 26.85 -20.36
CA PHE A 90 6.52 25.79 -19.61
C PHE A 90 7.99 25.60 -19.98
N TYR A 91 8.52 26.42 -20.89
CA TYR A 91 9.92 26.36 -21.33
C TYR A 91 10.88 26.40 -20.13
N HIS A 92 11.74 25.38 -20.00
CA HIS A 92 12.68 25.19 -18.88
C HIS A 92 12.07 25.11 -17.47
N LYS A 93 10.74 25.02 -17.33
CA LYS A 93 10.08 24.95 -16.02
C LYS A 93 9.78 23.53 -15.52
N VAL A 94 9.90 22.53 -16.38
CA VAL A 94 9.47 21.15 -16.09
C VAL A 94 10.69 20.25 -15.97
N ASP A 95 10.83 19.59 -14.83
CA ASP A 95 11.84 18.57 -14.62
C ASP A 95 11.32 17.21 -15.12
N MET A 96 11.64 16.86 -16.37
CA MET A 96 11.27 15.58 -16.96
C MET A 96 12.03 14.38 -16.37
N SER A 97 13.00 14.62 -15.47
CA SER A 97 13.66 13.56 -14.70
C SER A 97 12.92 13.22 -13.40
N GLN A 98 11.92 14.00 -13.00
CA GLN A 98 11.18 13.82 -11.76
C GLN A 98 9.68 13.76 -12.05
N ILE A 99 9.20 12.58 -12.46
CA ILE A 99 7.79 12.38 -12.86
C ILE A 99 7.08 11.46 -11.87
N ALA A 100 5.86 11.85 -11.47
CA ALA A 100 4.92 10.97 -10.79
C ALA A 100 3.59 10.87 -11.53
N LEU A 101 2.99 9.68 -11.47
CA LEU A 101 1.64 9.40 -11.94
C LEU A 101 0.73 9.07 -10.77
N ILE A 102 -0.43 9.72 -10.71
CA ILE A 102 -1.45 9.49 -9.70
C ILE A 102 -2.72 9.03 -10.40
N GLY A 103 -3.44 8.11 -9.78
CA GLY A 103 -4.70 7.63 -10.30
C GLY A 103 -5.70 7.32 -9.21
N HIS A 104 -6.98 7.57 -9.46
CA HIS A 104 -8.07 7.20 -8.54
C HIS A 104 -8.96 6.13 -9.18
N SER A 105 -9.31 5.06 -8.45
CA SER A 105 -10.21 4.00 -8.95
C SER A 105 -9.62 3.33 -10.19
N ARG A 106 -10.35 3.23 -11.30
CA ARG A 106 -9.79 2.83 -12.62
C ARG A 106 -8.58 3.64 -13.06
N GLY A 107 -8.49 4.90 -12.66
CA GLY A 107 -7.31 5.74 -12.90
C GLY A 107 -6.08 5.23 -12.15
N GLY A 108 -6.26 4.61 -10.97
CA GLY A 108 -5.18 4.03 -10.19
C GLY A 108 -4.51 2.85 -10.88
N GLU A 109 -5.32 1.93 -11.44
CA GLU A 109 -4.81 0.87 -12.32
C GLU A 109 -4.13 1.48 -13.55
N ALA A 110 -4.73 2.51 -14.17
CA ALA A 110 -4.15 3.17 -15.33
C ALA A 110 -2.78 3.82 -15.06
N ALA A 111 -2.57 4.41 -13.87
CA ALA A 111 -1.28 4.97 -13.49
C ALA A 111 -0.21 3.89 -13.35
N ALA A 112 -0.56 2.74 -12.77
CA ALA A 112 0.32 1.56 -12.68
C ALA A 112 0.62 0.96 -14.07
N LEU A 113 -0.39 0.82 -14.93
CA LEU A 113 -0.24 0.36 -16.31
C LEU A 113 0.64 1.31 -17.14
N ALA A 114 0.50 2.63 -16.95
CA ALA A 114 1.32 3.62 -17.64
C ALA A 114 2.80 3.47 -17.29
N ALA A 115 3.12 3.25 -16.00
CA ALA A 115 4.50 3.00 -15.57
C ALA A 115 5.08 1.72 -16.21
N SER A 116 4.29 0.66 -16.36
CA SER A 116 4.72 -0.57 -17.06
C SER A 116 4.91 -0.34 -18.57
N PHE A 117 3.91 0.25 -19.25
CA PHE A 117 3.95 0.54 -20.69
C PHE A 117 5.08 1.46 -21.10
N ASN A 118 5.49 2.36 -20.20
CA ASN A 118 6.57 3.32 -20.42
C ASN A 118 7.88 2.66 -20.85
N HIS A 119 8.16 1.45 -20.38
CA HIS A 119 9.38 0.69 -20.68
C HIS A 119 9.24 -0.28 -21.86
N LEU A 120 8.02 -0.45 -22.38
CA LEU A 120 7.77 -1.36 -23.50
C LEU A 120 7.98 -0.63 -24.83
N PRO A 121 8.60 -1.27 -25.84
CA PRO A 121 8.69 -0.68 -27.18
C PRO A 121 7.38 -0.82 -27.99
N ARG A 122 6.46 -1.68 -27.54
CA ARG A 122 5.25 -2.07 -28.26
C ARG A 122 4.10 -2.32 -27.29
N TYR A 123 2.88 -2.12 -27.78
CA TYR A 123 1.67 -2.41 -27.04
C TYR A 123 1.49 -3.93 -26.81
N PRO A 124 1.27 -4.40 -25.57
CA PRO A 124 1.17 -5.82 -25.25
C PRO A 124 0.13 -6.61 -26.07
N ASN A 125 -1.05 -6.03 -26.32
CA ASN A 125 -2.16 -6.76 -26.95
C ASN A 125 -2.20 -6.58 -28.49
N ASP A 126 -1.36 -5.70 -29.06
CA ASP A 126 -1.18 -5.57 -30.50
C ASP A 126 0.21 -4.98 -30.83
N ALA A 127 1.18 -5.87 -31.01
CA ALA A 127 2.58 -5.52 -31.27
C ALA A 127 2.80 -4.75 -32.60
N ARG A 128 1.78 -4.58 -33.46
CA ARG A 128 1.87 -3.68 -34.63
C ARG A 128 1.90 -2.21 -34.22
N LYS A 129 1.42 -1.89 -33.01
CA LYS A 129 1.51 -0.56 -32.41
C LYS A 129 2.83 -0.45 -31.64
N SER A 130 3.66 0.51 -32.04
CA SER A 130 4.92 0.85 -31.38
C SER A 130 4.87 2.25 -30.80
N TRP A 131 5.70 2.49 -29.78
CA TRP A 131 5.83 3.78 -29.12
C TRP A 131 7.24 3.92 -28.51
N GLU A 132 7.62 5.15 -28.17
CA GLU A 132 8.95 5.51 -27.67
C GLU A 132 8.77 6.47 -26.47
N PHE A 133 8.19 5.96 -25.38
CA PHE A 133 7.89 6.76 -24.19
C PHE A 133 9.13 6.96 -23.32
N ASN A 134 9.57 5.91 -22.63
CA ASN A 134 10.79 5.83 -21.81
C ASN A 134 11.06 7.09 -20.96
N PHE A 135 10.03 7.58 -20.27
CA PHE A 135 10.08 8.69 -19.33
C PHE A 135 10.65 8.24 -17.97
N ASN A 136 11.23 9.17 -17.20
CA ASN A 136 11.71 8.87 -15.85
C ASN A 136 10.57 8.94 -14.82
N ILE A 137 9.62 8.01 -14.91
CA ILE A 137 8.52 7.88 -13.95
C ILE A 137 9.09 7.23 -12.68
N ARG A 138 9.30 8.02 -11.63
CA ARG A 138 9.88 7.54 -10.37
C ARG A 138 8.84 7.08 -9.36
N SER A 139 7.62 7.59 -9.46
CA SER A 139 6.59 7.38 -8.44
C SER A 139 5.21 7.16 -9.04
N VAL A 140 4.48 6.19 -8.49
CA VAL A 140 3.07 5.91 -8.79
C VAL A 140 2.25 5.99 -7.50
N ILE A 141 1.13 6.69 -7.53
CA ILE A 141 0.20 6.78 -6.41
C ILE A 141 -1.19 6.34 -6.85
N ALA A 142 -1.73 5.32 -6.18
CA ALA A 142 -3.04 4.76 -6.45
C ALA A 142 -4.01 5.09 -5.29
N ILE A 143 -5.07 5.83 -5.59
CA ILE A 143 -6.12 6.20 -4.63
C ILE A 143 -7.31 5.29 -4.89
N ALA A 144 -7.74 4.54 -3.89
CA ALA A 144 -8.84 3.58 -3.96
C ALA A 144 -8.91 2.82 -5.29
N PRO A 145 -7.80 2.24 -5.77
CA PRO A 145 -7.72 1.74 -7.13
C PRO A 145 -8.48 0.42 -7.29
N VAL A 146 -8.91 0.14 -8.51
CA VAL A 146 -9.14 -1.26 -8.90
C VAL A 146 -7.81 -1.90 -9.31
N ASP A 147 -7.76 -3.22 -9.38
CA ASP A 147 -6.65 -3.95 -9.94
C ASP A 147 -7.14 -5.03 -10.92
N GLU A 148 -6.33 -5.30 -11.94
CA GLU A 148 -6.57 -6.33 -12.96
C GLU A 148 -7.89 -6.27 -13.75
N GLN A 149 -8.58 -5.11 -13.83
CA GLN A 149 -9.69 -4.96 -14.79
C GLN A 149 -9.19 -4.99 -16.24
N TRP A 150 -7.91 -4.71 -16.46
CA TRP A 150 -7.23 -4.94 -17.72
C TRP A 150 -5.86 -5.62 -17.50
N ARG A 151 -5.63 -6.73 -18.20
CA ARG A 151 -4.41 -7.53 -18.09
C ARG A 151 -3.53 -7.40 -19.35
N PRO A 152 -2.32 -6.82 -19.29
CA PRO A 152 -1.41 -6.79 -20.43
C PRO A 152 -1.02 -8.20 -20.85
N ALA A 153 -1.33 -8.55 -22.10
CA ALA A 153 -1.11 -9.89 -22.64
C ALA A 153 -1.66 -11.02 -21.74
N ASP A 154 -2.81 -10.78 -21.08
CA ASP A 154 -3.47 -11.71 -20.14
C ASP A 154 -2.65 -12.02 -18.86
N HIS A 155 -1.67 -11.19 -18.53
CA HIS A 155 -0.88 -11.27 -17.29
C HIS A 155 -1.26 -10.16 -16.31
N PRO A 156 -1.07 -10.37 -14.98
CA PRO A 156 -1.08 -9.28 -14.00
C PRO A 156 -0.04 -8.21 -14.38
N ASN A 157 -0.33 -6.95 -14.07
CA ASN A 157 0.57 -5.86 -14.42
C ASN A 157 1.89 -5.92 -13.62
N PRO A 158 3.05 -6.07 -14.29
CA PRO A 158 4.33 -6.07 -13.60
C PRO A 158 4.81 -4.64 -13.36
N LEU A 159 5.30 -4.38 -12.14
CA LEU A 159 6.01 -3.17 -11.78
C LEU A 159 7.28 -3.54 -11.03
N LYS A 160 8.37 -2.83 -11.33
CA LYS A 160 9.68 -3.08 -10.76
C LYS A 160 10.41 -1.76 -10.58
N ASP A 161 11.16 -1.62 -9.49
CA ASP A 161 12.06 -0.48 -9.26
C ASP A 161 11.34 0.88 -9.36
N VAL A 162 10.10 0.98 -8.84
CA VAL A 162 9.29 2.20 -8.83
C VAL A 162 8.76 2.46 -7.42
N ASN A 163 8.74 3.73 -7.01
CA ASN A 163 8.09 4.10 -5.75
C ASN A 163 6.58 3.93 -5.90
N TYR A 164 5.93 3.27 -4.94
CA TYR A 164 4.49 3.04 -5.01
C TYR A 164 3.76 3.39 -3.72
N LEU A 165 2.68 4.15 -3.81
CA LEU A 165 1.78 4.41 -2.69
C LEU A 165 0.35 4.00 -3.06
N VAL A 166 -0.29 3.18 -2.23
CA VAL A 166 -1.73 2.92 -2.33
C VAL A 166 -2.48 3.43 -1.10
N LEU A 167 -3.57 4.16 -1.32
CA LEU A 167 -4.48 4.64 -0.27
C LEU A 167 -5.84 4.00 -0.46
N GLN A 168 -6.40 3.33 0.55
CA GLN A 168 -7.72 2.72 0.49
C GLN A 168 -8.56 3.06 1.71
N GLY A 169 -9.86 3.30 1.51
CA GLY A 169 -10.80 3.52 2.61
C GLY A 169 -11.52 2.23 3.01
N SER A 170 -11.73 2.02 4.31
CA SER A 170 -12.44 0.83 4.78
C SER A 170 -13.94 0.83 4.46
N HIS A 171 -14.51 2.02 4.24
CA HIS A 171 -15.92 2.26 3.89
C HIS A 171 -16.07 2.67 2.42
N ASP A 172 -15.10 2.31 1.58
CA ASP A 172 -15.27 2.41 0.14
C ASP A 172 -16.47 1.55 -0.28
N GLY A 173 -17.48 2.18 -0.88
CA GLY A 173 -18.67 1.50 -1.37
C GLY A 173 -18.58 1.15 -2.85
N ASP A 174 -17.56 1.60 -3.58
CA ASP A 174 -17.37 1.32 -4.99
C ASP A 174 -16.38 0.19 -5.22
N VAL A 175 -15.13 0.38 -4.78
CA VAL A 175 -14.09 -0.64 -4.67
C VAL A 175 -14.05 -1.09 -3.21
N TYR A 176 -14.99 -1.96 -2.86
CA TYR A 176 -15.39 -2.17 -1.46
C TYR A 176 -14.49 -3.11 -0.64
N TYR A 177 -13.35 -3.50 -1.19
CA TYR A 177 -12.30 -4.29 -0.58
C TYR A 177 -10.94 -3.69 -0.97
N PHE A 178 -9.85 -4.06 -0.32
CA PHE A 178 -8.54 -3.44 -0.55
C PHE A 178 -7.83 -3.96 -1.82
N ASP A 179 -8.50 -3.84 -2.98
CA ASP A 179 -8.07 -4.40 -4.27
C ASP A 179 -6.65 -3.99 -4.68
N GLY A 180 -6.31 -2.72 -4.46
CA GLY A 180 -4.99 -2.17 -4.79
C GLY A 180 -3.80 -2.77 -4.04
N ILE A 181 -4.01 -3.56 -2.97
CA ILE A 181 -2.90 -4.21 -2.27
C ILE A 181 -2.20 -5.25 -3.16
N GLN A 182 -2.94 -5.87 -4.10
CA GLN A 182 -2.37 -6.88 -4.99
C GLN A 182 -1.28 -6.28 -5.90
N GLN A 183 -1.48 -5.05 -6.40
CA GLN A 183 -0.43 -4.36 -7.16
C GLN A 183 0.76 -3.98 -6.28
N TYR A 184 0.55 -3.64 -5.01
CA TYR A 184 1.62 -3.38 -4.03
C TYR A 184 2.47 -4.64 -3.80
N ASP A 185 1.82 -5.79 -3.59
CA ASP A 185 2.50 -7.07 -3.32
C ASP A 185 3.32 -7.53 -4.54
N ARG A 186 2.81 -7.34 -5.77
CA ARG A 186 3.53 -7.70 -7.01
C ARG A 186 4.77 -6.85 -7.31
N ILE A 187 4.97 -5.71 -6.64
CA ILE A 187 6.14 -4.85 -6.89
C ILE A 187 7.38 -5.47 -6.26
N ASN A 188 8.41 -5.62 -7.08
CA ASN A 188 9.71 -6.14 -6.67
C ASN A 188 10.80 -5.09 -6.84
N PHE A 189 11.78 -5.11 -5.94
CA PHE A 189 12.97 -4.27 -6.02
C PHE A 189 14.19 -5.09 -6.41
N SER A 190 14.97 -4.56 -7.36
CA SER A 190 16.25 -5.14 -7.78
C SER A 190 17.37 -4.98 -6.75
N GLY A 191 17.26 -3.95 -5.90
CA GLY A 191 18.34 -3.48 -5.04
C GLY A 191 19.29 -2.48 -5.70
N ASP A 192 19.06 -2.09 -6.96
CA ASP A 192 19.93 -1.13 -7.68
C ASP A 192 19.76 0.32 -7.15
N ASP A 193 18.56 0.70 -6.75
CA ASP A 193 18.25 1.98 -6.09
C ASP A 193 17.82 1.71 -4.65
N PRO A 194 18.62 2.04 -3.62
CA PRO A 194 18.28 1.80 -2.22
C PRO A 194 17.21 2.76 -1.67
N ASP A 195 16.91 3.85 -2.38
CA ASP A 195 16.00 4.90 -1.91
C ASP A 195 14.55 4.69 -2.37
N VAL A 196 14.31 3.72 -3.26
CA VAL A 196 12.95 3.34 -3.68
C VAL A 196 12.21 2.67 -2.53
N PHE A 197 10.91 2.91 -2.40
CA PHE A 197 10.07 2.22 -1.43
C PHE A 197 8.62 2.12 -1.89
N LYS A 198 7.88 1.18 -1.30
CA LYS A 198 6.43 1.07 -1.47
C LYS A 198 5.72 1.17 -0.12
N ALA A 199 4.52 1.76 -0.12
CA ALA A 199 3.67 1.86 1.04
C ALA A 199 2.19 1.65 0.71
N ALA A 200 1.45 1.05 1.63
CA ALA A 200 0.00 0.88 1.55
C ALA A 200 -0.64 1.43 2.83
N VAL A 201 -1.69 2.25 2.69
CA VAL A 201 -2.38 2.87 3.82
C VAL A 201 -3.88 2.57 3.74
N TYR A 202 -4.35 1.86 4.75
CA TYR A 202 -5.75 1.52 4.92
C TYR A 202 -6.41 2.40 5.99
N ILE A 203 -7.43 3.15 5.58
CA ILE A 203 -7.96 4.29 6.32
C ILE A 203 -9.35 3.96 6.84
N TYR A 204 -9.51 3.87 8.16
CA TYR A 204 -10.79 3.58 8.76
C TYR A 204 -11.80 4.71 8.47
N ARG A 205 -13.01 4.33 8.03
CA ARG A 205 -14.16 5.23 7.76
C ARG A 205 -13.97 6.18 6.57
N ALA A 206 -12.89 6.05 5.80
CA ALA A 206 -12.79 6.70 4.49
C ALA A 206 -13.60 5.92 3.44
N ASN A 207 -14.21 6.63 2.50
CA ASN A 207 -14.98 6.06 1.40
C ASN A 207 -14.30 6.31 0.03
N HIS A 208 -14.91 5.88 -1.07
CA HIS A 208 -14.37 6.11 -2.42
C HIS A 208 -14.36 7.60 -2.77
N SER A 209 -15.50 8.25 -2.58
CA SER A 209 -15.77 9.51 -3.29
C SER A 209 -15.10 10.74 -2.69
N GLN A 210 -14.90 10.80 -1.37
CA GLN A 210 -14.50 12.05 -0.71
C GLN A 210 -13.06 12.50 -1.03
N PHE A 211 -12.25 11.64 -1.66
CA PHE A 211 -10.95 12.02 -2.23
C PHE A 211 -11.09 13.02 -3.39
N ASN A 212 -12.24 13.08 -4.05
CA ASN A 212 -12.57 13.99 -5.13
C ASN A 212 -13.69 14.94 -4.69
N THR A 213 -13.44 16.25 -4.69
CA THR A 213 -14.43 17.22 -4.18
C THR A 213 -15.70 17.32 -5.02
N SER A 214 -15.67 16.87 -6.28
CA SER A 214 -16.82 16.93 -7.19
C SER A 214 -17.80 15.78 -6.96
N TRP A 215 -17.34 14.65 -6.40
CA TRP A 215 -18.15 13.44 -6.21
C TRP A 215 -18.93 13.43 -4.88
N GLY A 216 -18.49 14.23 -3.90
CA GLY A 216 -19.11 14.33 -2.58
C GLY A 216 -18.94 13.06 -1.75
N ASN A 217 -19.97 12.68 -0.98
CA ASN A 217 -19.94 11.56 -0.04
C ASN A 217 -20.79 10.35 -0.46
N THR A 218 -20.95 10.15 -1.78
CA THR A 218 -21.86 9.12 -2.31
C THR A 218 -21.18 8.25 -3.36
N ASP A 219 -20.72 7.07 -2.94
CA ASP A 219 -20.03 6.11 -3.82
C ASP A 219 -20.95 5.44 -4.83
N LYS A 220 -22.27 5.56 -4.64
CA LYS A 220 -23.29 5.09 -5.58
C LYS A 220 -24.24 6.22 -5.92
N SER A 221 -24.63 6.28 -7.18
CA SER A 221 -25.58 7.27 -7.70
C SER A 221 -27.04 6.84 -7.53
N GLY A 222 -27.96 7.80 -7.65
CA GLY A 222 -29.40 7.54 -7.70
C GLY A 222 -29.99 6.95 -6.40
N ILE A 223 -31.01 6.10 -6.55
CA ILE A 223 -31.77 5.58 -5.41
C ILE A 223 -30.93 4.69 -4.49
N ILE A 224 -29.90 4.02 -5.04
CA ILE A 224 -28.98 3.16 -4.29
C ILE A 224 -28.14 4.00 -3.32
N GLY A 225 -27.67 5.18 -3.76
CA GLY A 225 -26.92 6.12 -2.92
C GLY A 225 -27.66 6.56 -1.66
N TYR A 226 -29.00 6.63 -1.70
CA TYR A 226 -29.80 7.01 -0.52
C TYR A 226 -29.67 6.02 0.65
N PHE A 227 -29.37 4.76 0.36
CA PHE A 227 -29.21 3.70 1.35
C PHE A 227 -27.80 3.58 1.90
N LEU A 228 -26.82 4.33 1.38
CA LEU A 228 -25.47 4.37 1.95
C LEU A 228 -25.47 4.92 3.37
N ASN A 229 -24.70 4.27 4.25
CA ASN A 229 -24.53 4.65 5.65
C ASN A 229 -23.51 5.78 5.81
N ARG A 230 -23.86 6.96 5.31
CA ARG A 230 -22.98 8.13 5.33
C ARG A 230 -22.64 8.66 6.72
N ARG A 231 -23.38 8.25 7.76
CA ARG A 231 -23.09 8.63 9.15
C ARG A 231 -21.81 7.97 9.67
N ALA A 232 -21.46 6.79 9.13
CA ALA A 232 -20.25 6.09 9.51
C ALA A 232 -18.99 6.69 8.87
N LEU A 233 -19.10 7.60 7.90
CA LEU A 233 -17.94 8.14 7.20
C LEU A 233 -17.17 9.17 8.03
N LEU A 234 -15.89 9.32 7.73
CA LEU A 234 -15.13 10.51 8.14
C LEU A 234 -15.74 11.76 7.49
N PRO A 235 -15.65 12.92 8.16
CA PRO A 235 -15.90 14.20 7.51
C PRO A 235 -15.03 14.35 6.24
N GLU A 236 -15.61 14.86 5.16
CA GLU A 236 -14.90 14.91 3.87
C GLU A 236 -13.58 15.69 3.94
N ALA A 237 -13.54 16.76 4.75
CA ALA A 237 -12.35 17.57 4.94
C ALA A 237 -11.21 16.79 5.63
N GLU A 238 -11.55 15.86 6.53
CA GLU A 238 -10.59 15.00 7.21
C GLU A 238 -10.03 13.95 6.25
N GLN A 239 -10.87 13.30 5.44
CA GLN A 239 -10.38 12.36 4.43
C GLN A 239 -9.47 13.04 3.39
N ARG A 240 -9.82 14.25 2.93
CA ARG A 240 -8.93 15.03 2.06
C ARG A 240 -7.67 15.52 2.77
N GLN A 241 -7.71 15.72 4.09
CA GLN A 241 -6.52 16.02 4.87
C GLN A 241 -5.56 14.82 4.89
N ILE A 242 -6.07 13.60 5.04
CA ILE A 242 -5.28 12.37 4.94
C ILE A 242 -4.60 12.28 3.56
N ALA A 243 -5.37 12.49 2.49
CA ALA A 243 -4.82 12.49 1.13
C ALA A 243 -3.73 13.55 0.93
N LYS A 244 -3.96 14.78 1.41
CA LYS A 244 -2.95 15.85 1.37
C LYS A 244 -1.65 15.45 2.08
N VAL A 245 -1.74 14.88 3.28
CA VAL A 245 -0.56 14.48 4.07
C VAL A 245 0.23 13.40 3.35
N TYR A 246 -0.39 12.25 3.05
CA TYR A 246 0.33 11.12 2.46
C TYR A 246 0.83 11.43 1.05
N ILE A 247 0.00 12.03 0.17
CA ILE A 247 0.42 12.31 -1.21
C ILE A 247 1.56 13.32 -1.25
N SER A 248 1.48 14.41 -0.47
CA SER A 248 2.55 15.41 -0.50
C SER A 248 3.84 14.93 0.16
N ALA A 249 3.75 14.17 1.26
CA ALA A 249 4.90 13.56 1.91
C ALA A 249 5.61 12.56 0.98
N PHE A 250 4.84 11.71 0.29
CA PHE A 250 5.38 10.72 -0.64
C PHE A 250 6.12 11.37 -1.80
N LEU A 251 5.53 12.40 -2.41
CA LEU A 251 6.14 13.12 -3.52
C LEU A 251 7.36 13.93 -3.08
N GLU A 252 7.35 14.51 -1.88
CA GLU A 252 8.52 15.21 -1.32
C GLU A 252 9.66 14.22 -1.01
N ALA A 253 9.35 13.02 -0.51
CA ALA A 253 10.35 11.98 -0.27
C ALA A 253 10.95 11.45 -1.58
N THR A 254 10.11 11.14 -2.58
CA THR A 254 10.52 10.36 -3.76
C THR A 254 10.99 11.19 -4.96
N LEU A 255 10.57 12.47 -5.06
CA LEU A 255 10.95 13.35 -6.18
C LEU A 255 11.85 14.53 -5.76
N LYS A 256 12.00 14.76 -4.45
CA LYS A 256 12.80 15.87 -3.90
C LYS A 256 13.76 15.43 -2.80
N ASP A 257 13.92 14.12 -2.62
CA ASP A 257 14.86 13.49 -1.70
C ASP A 257 14.72 13.99 -0.24
N LYS A 258 13.51 14.41 0.16
CA LYS A 258 13.21 14.82 1.55
C LYS A 258 12.86 13.59 2.39
N THR A 259 13.88 12.79 2.67
CA THR A 259 13.77 11.47 3.33
C THR A 259 13.06 11.49 4.68
N VAL A 260 13.09 12.59 5.43
CA VAL A 260 12.33 12.74 6.70
C VAL A 260 10.83 12.49 6.56
N TYR A 261 10.27 12.64 5.35
CA TYR A 261 8.86 12.34 5.11
C TYR A 261 8.58 10.84 4.92
N ARG A 262 9.61 10.00 4.78
CA ARG A 262 9.50 8.54 4.70
C ARG A 262 8.99 7.93 6.01
N ASP A 263 9.38 8.53 7.14
CA ASP A 263 9.03 8.11 8.51
C ASP A 263 7.53 7.90 8.72
N ILE A 264 6.65 8.65 8.03
CA ILE A 264 5.19 8.52 8.21
C ILE A 264 4.60 7.26 7.56
N PHE A 265 5.32 6.67 6.59
CA PHE A 265 4.91 5.44 5.92
C PHE A 265 5.39 4.22 6.69
N GLU A 266 6.54 4.33 7.36
CA GLU A 266 7.05 3.33 8.29
C GLU A 266 6.21 3.27 9.58
N ASP A 267 5.78 4.44 10.08
CA ASP A 267 4.87 4.56 11.21
C ASP A 267 4.00 5.82 11.12
N TYR A 268 2.70 5.62 10.92
CA TYR A 268 1.73 6.72 10.76
C TYR A 268 1.70 7.70 11.95
N ARG A 269 2.13 7.27 13.15
CA ARG A 269 2.18 8.12 14.35
C ARG A 269 3.17 9.28 14.19
N ASN A 270 4.17 9.14 13.32
CA ASN A 270 5.14 10.18 13.02
C ASN A 270 4.50 11.40 12.33
N ALA A 271 3.34 11.25 11.68
CA ALA A 271 2.59 12.39 11.14
C ALA A 271 1.92 13.24 12.25
N GLY A 272 1.79 12.71 13.47
CA GLY A 272 1.21 13.38 14.62
C GLY A 272 -0.15 14.02 14.30
N ASN A 273 -0.27 15.32 14.60
CA ASN A 273 -1.52 16.08 14.44
C ASN A 273 -1.82 16.48 12.98
N TRP A 274 -1.00 16.10 12.00
CA TRP A 274 -1.34 16.33 10.59
C TRP A 274 -2.44 15.39 10.11
N LEU A 275 -2.55 14.20 10.72
CA LEU A 275 -3.59 13.22 10.45
C LEU A 275 -4.79 13.42 11.39
N PRO A 276 -6.03 13.33 10.87
CA PRO A 276 -7.22 13.31 11.72
C PRO A 276 -7.28 12.03 12.57
N GLN A 277 -8.04 12.09 13.66
CA GLN A 277 -8.22 10.97 14.58
C GLN A 277 -9.13 9.90 13.96
N THR A 278 -8.52 8.82 13.46
CA THR A 278 -9.19 7.60 12.99
C THR A 278 -8.21 6.42 13.09
N GLY A 279 -8.63 5.22 12.67
CA GLY A 279 -7.76 4.05 12.55
C GLY A 279 -6.96 4.07 11.25
N TYR A 280 -5.70 3.67 11.32
CA TYR A 280 -4.80 3.49 10.19
C TYR A 280 -4.09 2.14 10.33
N ILE A 281 -3.99 1.41 9.23
CA ILE A 281 -3.13 0.24 9.10
C ILE A 281 -2.20 0.52 7.93
N CYS A 282 -0.90 0.37 8.15
CA CYS A 282 0.13 0.70 7.15
C CYS A 282 1.00 -0.52 6.84
N GLN A 283 1.23 -0.77 5.57
CA GLN A 283 2.30 -1.64 5.09
C GLN A 283 3.38 -0.79 4.44
N TYR A 284 4.60 -1.26 4.57
CA TYR A 284 5.78 -0.59 4.07
C TYR A 284 6.84 -1.63 3.69
N GLU A 285 7.56 -1.39 2.60
CA GLU A 285 8.66 -2.21 2.14
C GLU A 285 9.66 -1.39 1.33
N ASP A 286 10.94 -1.74 1.46
CA ASP A 286 12.04 -1.17 0.68
C ASP A 286 13.10 -2.24 0.35
N PRO A 287 14.09 -1.94 -0.51
CA PRO A 287 15.08 -2.92 -0.96
C PRO A 287 15.99 -3.48 0.15
N GLY A 288 15.99 -2.90 1.35
CA GLY A 288 16.81 -3.34 2.47
C GLY A 288 16.22 -4.53 3.20
N MET A 289 14.92 -4.76 3.05
CA MET A 289 14.21 -5.88 3.63
C MET A 289 14.61 -7.20 2.98
N ARG A 290 14.96 -8.17 3.81
CA ARG A 290 15.23 -9.56 3.43
C ARG A 290 14.46 -10.50 4.35
N PHE A 291 13.71 -11.41 3.75
CA PHE A 291 12.82 -12.30 4.49
C PHE A 291 13.46 -13.67 4.74
N VAL A 292 13.36 -14.10 5.99
CA VAL A 292 13.61 -15.47 6.43
C VAL A 292 12.43 -16.35 6.01
N ALA A 293 11.19 -15.86 6.17
CA ALA A 293 9.98 -16.52 5.70
C ALA A 293 8.99 -15.49 5.09
N ASP A 294 8.75 -15.61 3.79
CA ASP A 294 7.72 -14.91 3.01
C ASP A 294 6.54 -15.83 2.64
N PHE A 295 6.65 -17.15 2.87
CA PHE A 295 5.60 -18.15 2.65
C PHE A 295 5.15 -18.34 1.19
N GLU A 296 5.90 -17.80 0.23
CA GLU A 296 5.62 -17.92 -1.20
C GLU A 296 6.42 -19.05 -1.87
N GLU A 297 7.40 -19.62 -1.16
CA GLU A 297 8.40 -20.51 -1.75
C GLU A 297 7.90 -21.93 -2.06
N ASP A 298 7.04 -22.49 -1.20
CA ASP A 298 6.59 -23.88 -1.30
C ASP A 298 5.28 -24.17 -0.54
N ILE A 299 5.07 -25.43 -0.12
CA ILE A 299 3.88 -25.92 0.60
C ILE A 299 4.24 -26.64 1.91
N ASP A 300 5.53 -26.77 2.21
CA ASP A 300 6.04 -27.43 3.40
C ASP A 300 6.08 -26.41 4.53
N VAL A 301 5.06 -26.46 5.37
CA VAL A 301 4.90 -25.52 6.48
C VAL A 301 6.03 -25.53 7.52
N THR A 302 6.97 -26.49 7.41
CA THR A 302 8.11 -26.65 8.31
C THR A 302 9.41 -26.07 7.77
N THR A 303 9.43 -25.53 6.55
CA THR A 303 10.59 -24.86 5.96
C THR A 303 10.43 -23.35 5.98
N THR A 304 11.56 -22.65 5.90
CA THR A 304 11.62 -21.20 5.70
C THR A 304 12.00 -20.88 4.24
N SER A 305 11.72 -19.67 3.77
CA SER A 305 12.11 -19.20 2.43
C SER A 305 13.63 -19.18 2.22
N ILE A 306 14.41 -19.10 3.30
CA ILE A 306 15.86 -19.31 3.24
C ILE A 306 16.23 -20.79 3.35
N ALA A 307 17.14 -21.24 2.48
CA ALA A 307 17.54 -22.64 2.45
C ALA A 307 18.18 -23.11 3.76
N GLY A 308 17.66 -24.20 4.33
CA GLY A 308 18.19 -24.85 5.52
C GLY A 308 17.68 -24.29 6.85
N GLY A 309 16.78 -23.30 6.83
CA GLY A 309 16.00 -22.94 8.01
C GLY A 309 14.81 -23.89 8.21
N GLU A 310 14.37 -24.00 9.46
CA GLU A 310 13.27 -24.87 9.88
C GLU A 310 12.26 -24.09 10.72
N ILE A 311 10.98 -24.45 10.65
CA ILE A 311 9.90 -23.84 11.41
C ILE A 311 9.34 -24.86 12.39
N VAL A 312 9.28 -24.46 13.66
CA VAL A 312 8.77 -25.28 14.76
C VAL A 312 7.71 -24.51 15.55
N SER A 313 6.80 -25.23 16.19
CA SER A 313 5.80 -24.62 17.06
C SER A 313 5.48 -25.49 18.27
N LEU A 314 4.88 -24.86 19.27
CA LEU A 314 4.37 -25.53 20.47
C LEU A 314 2.98 -24.99 20.80
N SER A 315 2.10 -25.87 21.27
CA SER A 315 0.78 -25.53 21.83
C SER A 315 -0.15 -24.68 20.95
N LEU A 316 0.13 -24.57 19.64
CA LEU A 316 -0.81 -24.00 18.67
C LEU A 316 -1.98 -24.94 18.45
N ASN A 317 -3.18 -24.39 18.35
CA ASN A 317 -4.39 -25.13 17.98
C ASN A 317 -4.73 -24.97 16.49
N ARG A 318 -4.09 -24.01 15.81
CA ARG A 318 -4.10 -23.85 14.34
C ARG A 318 -2.73 -23.43 13.85
N TRP A 319 -2.25 -24.10 12.82
CA TRP A 319 -1.06 -23.75 12.03
C TRP A 319 -1.31 -24.25 10.61
N ARG A 320 -1.33 -23.34 9.64
CA ARG A 320 -1.37 -23.65 8.20
C ARG A 320 -0.99 -22.41 7.39
N GLU A 321 -0.40 -22.61 6.23
CA GLU A 321 -0.33 -21.59 5.19
C GLU A 321 -1.61 -21.52 4.37
N LEU A 322 -1.95 -20.33 3.89
CA LEU A 322 -3.10 -20.08 3.03
C LEU A 322 -2.96 -18.75 2.29
N ALA A 323 -3.69 -18.62 1.18
CA ALA A 323 -3.96 -17.31 0.59
C ALA A 323 -5.10 -16.61 1.37
N PRO A 324 -4.87 -15.41 1.96
CA PRO A 324 -5.92 -14.67 2.64
C PRO A 324 -6.99 -14.25 1.64
N ARG A 325 -8.15 -13.87 2.17
CA ARG A 325 -9.27 -13.44 1.34
C ARG A 325 -9.61 -11.99 1.64
N PHE A 326 -10.03 -11.27 0.61
CA PHE A 326 -10.72 -10.01 0.78
C PHE A 326 -12.12 -10.25 1.35
N ARG A 327 -12.77 -9.19 1.83
CA ARG A 327 -14.15 -9.32 2.33
C ARG A 327 -15.11 -9.85 1.28
N ASN A 328 -14.85 -9.56 -0.01
CA ASN A 328 -15.63 -10.06 -1.15
C ASN A 328 -15.46 -11.57 -1.40
N GLN A 329 -14.63 -12.26 -0.61
CA GLN A 329 -14.26 -13.68 -0.68
C GLN A 329 -13.26 -14.06 -1.77
N GLU A 330 -12.76 -13.12 -2.57
CA GLU A 330 -11.67 -13.37 -3.52
C GLU A 330 -10.34 -13.47 -2.77
N ARG A 331 -9.33 -14.07 -3.40
CA ARG A 331 -7.99 -14.23 -2.80
C ARG A 331 -7.20 -12.94 -2.97
N GLN A 332 -6.29 -12.65 -2.05
CA GLN A 332 -5.41 -11.46 -2.12
C GLN A 332 -4.11 -11.68 -2.92
N ASP A 333 -3.98 -12.80 -3.63
CA ASP A 333 -2.78 -13.14 -4.42
C ASP A 333 -1.43 -13.04 -3.67
N ASN A 334 -1.47 -13.40 -2.38
CA ASN A 334 -0.36 -13.55 -1.44
C ASN A 334 -0.62 -14.85 -0.62
N HIS A 335 0.41 -15.48 -0.04
CA HIS A 335 0.39 -16.60 0.89
C HIS A 335 0.93 -16.22 2.27
N VAL A 336 0.22 -16.62 3.33
CA VAL A 336 0.57 -16.24 4.71
C VAL A 336 0.42 -17.42 5.65
N VAL A 337 1.08 -17.38 6.81
CA VAL A 337 0.84 -18.36 7.88
C VAL A 337 -0.29 -17.92 8.80
N ARG A 338 -1.29 -18.79 8.98
CA ARG A 338 -2.35 -18.64 9.98
C ARG A 338 -1.99 -19.37 11.26
N LEU A 339 -1.88 -18.61 12.34
CA LEU A 339 -1.56 -19.11 13.68
C LEU A 339 -2.74 -18.89 14.61
N GLY A 340 -3.11 -19.92 15.38
CA GLY A 340 -4.16 -19.85 16.39
C GLY A 340 -3.74 -20.54 17.68
N TRP A 341 -4.08 -19.94 18.81
CA TRP A 341 -3.72 -20.45 20.13
C TRP A 341 -4.89 -20.36 21.11
N SER A 342 -4.81 -21.19 22.15
CA SER A 342 -5.70 -21.20 23.32
C SER A 342 -4.93 -21.53 24.60
N SER A 343 -3.62 -21.28 24.59
CA SER A 343 -2.71 -21.47 25.70
C SER A 343 -1.64 -20.40 25.64
N THR A 344 -1.28 -19.81 26.78
CA THR A 344 -0.18 -18.84 26.89
C THR A 344 1.20 -19.48 26.84
N SER A 345 1.29 -20.80 26.65
CA SER A 345 2.55 -21.49 26.35
C SER A 345 2.80 -21.67 24.85
N ALA A 346 1.89 -21.18 24.01
CA ALA A 346 1.99 -21.35 22.57
C ALA A 346 3.07 -20.47 21.96
N TYR A 347 3.84 -21.01 21.04
CA TYR A 347 4.81 -20.24 20.26
C TYR A 347 4.94 -20.77 18.83
N TYR A 348 5.42 -19.89 17.96
CA TYR A 348 5.85 -20.18 16.60
C TYR A 348 7.28 -19.68 16.44
N ALA A 349 8.19 -20.52 15.94
CA ALA A 349 9.61 -20.20 15.88
C ALA A 349 10.23 -20.62 14.54
N LEU A 350 11.17 -19.79 14.07
CA LEU A 350 11.97 -20.02 12.88
C LEU A 350 13.41 -20.23 13.34
N ASP A 351 13.89 -21.46 13.20
CA ASP A 351 15.28 -21.82 13.37
C ASP A 351 16.07 -21.41 12.11
N LEU A 352 17.08 -20.57 12.32
CA LEU A 352 17.96 -20.08 11.26
C LEU A 352 18.98 -21.16 10.89
N PRO A 353 19.40 -21.24 9.60
CA PRO A 353 20.37 -22.23 9.16
C PRO A 353 21.71 -22.08 9.89
N ALA A 354 22.41 -23.18 10.10
CA ALA A 354 23.73 -23.15 10.74
C ALA A 354 24.71 -22.23 9.99
N GLY A 355 25.36 -21.31 10.70
CA GLY A 355 26.25 -20.31 10.12
C GLY A 355 25.53 -19.17 9.39
N PHE A 356 24.24 -18.96 9.64
CA PHE A 356 23.48 -17.80 9.17
C PHE A 356 24.20 -16.50 9.54
N ASN A 357 24.46 -15.67 8.53
CA ASN A 357 25.08 -14.35 8.73
C ASN A 357 24.68 -13.42 7.58
N TRP A 358 23.85 -12.44 7.88
CA TRP A 358 23.47 -11.36 6.96
C TRP A 358 24.14 -10.02 7.27
N GLY A 359 25.10 -10.00 8.20
CA GLY A 359 25.68 -8.74 8.69
C GLY A 359 24.66 -7.92 9.47
N ILE A 360 23.87 -8.58 10.31
CA ILE A 360 22.87 -7.92 11.16
C ILE A 360 23.60 -7.13 12.25
N GLU A 361 23.32 -5.83 12.30
CA GLU A 361 23.92 -4.90 13.26
C GLU A 361 22.84 -4.28 14.16
N GLN A 362 23.25 -3.57 15.20
CA GLN A 362 22.32 -2.94 16.16
C GLN A 362 21.37 -1.90 15.52
N ASP A 363 21.77 -1.31 14.39
CA ASP A 363 21.01 -0.30 13.66
C ASP A 363 20.06 -0.92 12.61
N SER A 364 20.23 -2.21 12.31
CA SER A 364 19.28 -3.00 11.50
C SER A 364 17.92 -3.11 12.20
N LEU A 365 16.88 -3.40 11.43
CA LEU A 365 15.52 -3.55 11.94
C LEU A 365 15.07 -5.02 11.82
N PHE A 366 14.41 -5.54 12.85
CA PHE A 366 13.60 -6.75 12.70
C PHE A 366 12.25 -6.37 12.11
N VAL A 367 11.82 -7.06 11.05
CA VAL A 367 10.60 -6.74 10.30
C VAL A 367 9.69 -7.94 10.16
N PHE A 368 8.37 -7.69 10.20
CA PHE A 368 7.33 -8.68 9.88
C PHE A 368 6.00 -7.98 9.62
N LYS A 369 5.10 -8.64 8.90
CA LYS A 369 3.71 -8.22 8.69
C LYS A 369 2.77 -9.06 9.55
N VAL A 370 1.83 -8.43 10.23
CA VAL A 370 0.81 -9.16 11.01
C VAL A 370 -0.57 -8.54 10.86
N ALA A 371 -1.60 -9.39 10.82
CA ALA A 371 -3.01 -9.01 10.85
C ALA A 371 -3.78 -9.79 11.93
N ASP A 372 -4.73 -9.14 12.60
CA ASP A 372 -5.69 -9.83 13.47
C ASP A 372 -6.68 -10.63 12.60
N ALA A 373 -6.64 -11.96 12.71
CA ALA A 373 -7.48 -12.88 11.93
C ALA A 373 -8.70 -13.38 12.73
N ARG A 374 -9.07 -12.66 13.80
CA ARG A 374 -10.34 -12.82 14.52
C ARG A 374 -11.41 -11.95 13.86
N GLN A 375 -12.65 -12.45 13.89
CA GLN A 375 -13.81 -11.63 13.55
C GLN A 375 -13.93 -10.47 14.55
N PRO A 376 -14.19 -9.23 14.11
CA PRO A 376 -14.19 -8.06 14.98
C PRO A 376 -15.34 -8.05 16.00
N GLU A 377 -16.43 -8.79 15.75
CA GLU A 377 -17.57 -8.87 16.65
C GLU A 377 -17.20 -9.54 17.99
N GLY A 378 -17.38 -8.81 19.09
CA GLY A 378 -17.13 -9.33 20.43
C GLY A 378 -15.65 -9.34 20.85
N VAL A 379 -14.77 -8.70 20.07
CA VAL A 379 -13.37 -8.47 20.47
C VAL A 379 -13.32 -7.32 21.48
N GLU A 380 -13.12 -7.66 22.75
CA GLU A 380 -12.99 -6.67 23.83
C GLU A 380 -11.53 -6.27 24.09
N GLN A 381 -10.57 -7.16 23.77
CA GLN A 381 -9.13 -6.96 23.98
C GLN A 381 -8.36 -7.18 22.68
N GLY A 382 -7.47 -6.24 22.36
CA GLY A 382 -6.49 -6.38 21.29
C GLY A 382 -5.55 -7.55 21.53
N LEU A 383 -4.94 -8.07 20.46
CA LEU A 383 -3.90 -9.09 20.60
C LEU A 383 -2.58 -8.43 21.00
N ASP A 384 -1.82 -9.16 21.80
CA ASP A 384 -0.45 -8.85 22.19
C ASP A 384 0.30 -10.17 22.33
N PHE A 385 1.59 -10.16 22.04
CA PHE A 385 2.49 -11.31 22.12
C PHE A 385 3.93 -10.82 22.15
N SER A 386 4.83 -11.67 22.62
CA SER A 386 6.26 -11.38 22.70
C SER A 386 6.98 -11.81 21.41
N ILE A 387 7.86 -10.94 20.92
CA ILE A 387 8.83 -11.25 19.87
C ILE A 387 10.15 -11.54 20.58
N VAL A 388 10.73 -12.70 20.32
CA VAL A 388 11.95 -13.18 20.97
C VAL A 388 13.01 -13.51 19.94
N LEU A 389 14.21 -12.96 20.12
CA LEU A 389 15.41 -13.34 19.38
C LEU A 389 16.31 -14.19 20.27
N VAL A 390 16.91 -15.23 19.70
CA VAL A 390 17.80 -16.17 20.41
C VAL A 390 19.08 -16.36 19.61
N ASP A 391 20.23 -16.24 20.28
CA ASP A 391 21.54 -16.54 19.70
C ASP A 391 21.98 -18.00 19.91
N GLU A 392 23.14 -18.36 19.35
CA GLU A 392 23.74 -19.70 19.52
C GLU A 392 24.15 -20.01 20.97
N ASP A 393 24.41 -18.98 21.79
CA ASP A 393 24.74 -19.10 23.22
C ASP A 393 23.49 -19.19 24.12
N ASN A 394 22.29 -19.22 23.52
CA ASN A 394 20.99 -19.22 24.18
C ASN A 394 20.70 -17.97 25.03
N GLN A 395 21.35 -16.84 24.73
CA GLN A 395 20.85 -15.55 25.19
C GLN A 395 19.54 -15.26 24.47
N ARG A 396 18.60 -14.66 25.19
CA ARG A 396 17.28 -14.32 24.69
C ARG A 396 17.06 -12.84 24.89
N ALA A 397 16.54 -12.16 23.88
CA ALA A 397 16.01 -10.81 24.00
C ALA A 397 14.55 -10.79 23.59
N GLU A 398 13.75 -9.97 24.26
CA GLU A 398 12.30 -9.97 24.14
C GLU A 398 11.77 -8.54 23.99
N VAL A 399 10.80 -8.36 23.09
CA VAL A 399 10.03 -7.12 22.93
C VAL A 399 8.55 -7.48 22.79
N HIS A 400 7.67 -6.80 23.53
CA HIS A 400 6.23 -7.00 23.34
C HIS A 400 5.74 -6.21 22.11
N LEU A 401 4.82 -6.81 21.35
CA LEU A 401 4.23 -6.18 20.17
C LEU A 401 3.62 -4.81 20.50
N SER A 402 2.87 -4.74 21.61
CA SER A 402 2.19 -3.52 22.05
C SER A 402 3.10 -2.38 22.50
N ASP A 403 4.36 -2.67 22.87
CA ASP A 403 5.37 -1.66 23.20
C ASP A 403 5.87 -0.94 21.93
N VAL A 404 5.81 -1.62 20.78
CA VAL A 404 6.14 -1.05 19.47
C VAL A 404 4.94 -0.33 18.88
N LEU A 405 3.88 -1.08 18.56
CA LEU A 405 2.65 -0.57 17.97
C LEU A 405 1.49 -1.52 18.31
N PRO A 406 0.37 -1.04 18.87
CA PRO A 406 -0.78 -1.91 19.11
C PRO A 406 -1.31 -2.52 17.81
N LEU A 407 -1.57 -3.84 17.81
CA LEU A 407 -2.20 -4.50 16.67
C LEU A 407 -3.67 -4.09 16.58
N HIS A 408 -4.03 -3.44 15.48
CA HIS A 408 -5.42 -3.07 15.21
C HIS A 408 -6.27 -4.32 14.96
N THR A 409 -7.45 -4.34 15.55
CA THR A 409 -8.51 -5.24 15.11
C THR A 409 -8.93 -4.87 13.69
N GLN A 410 -9.47 -5.82 12.94
CA GLN A 410 -10.03 -5.54 11.62
C GLN A 410 -11.03 -4.37 11.67
N PHE A 411 -11.12 -3.62 10.58
CA PHE A 411 -12.00 -2.45 10.48
C PHE A 411 -13.38 -2.83 9.92
N PRO A 412 -14.41 -3.05 10.76
CA PRO A 412 -15.75 -3.34 10.27
C PRO A 412 -16.33 -2.13 9.54
N ALA A 413 -16.99 -2.39 8.43
CA ALA A 413 -17.54 -1.42 7.51
C ALA A 413 -18.99 -1.77 7.18
N LEU A 414 -19.90 -1.03 7.81
CA LEU A 414 -21.32 -1.08 7.47
C LEU A 414 -21.59 -0.02 6.39
N ILE A 415 -21.32 -0.36 5.13
CA ILE A 415 -21.43 0.53 3.97
C ILE A 415 -22.90 0.91 3.72
N ASN A 416 -23.84 -0.02 3.93
CA ASN A 416 -25.26 0.22 3.75
C ASN A 416 -26.04 0.31 5.07
N LYS A 417 -27.12 1.10 5.09
CA LYS A 417 -28.05 1.19 6.23
C LYS A 417 -28.81 -0.12 6.47
N MET A 418 -29.03 -0.92 5.42
CA MET A 418 -29.74 -2.19 5.50
C MET A 418 -28.74 -3.34 5.70
N PRO A 419 -28.79 -4.10 6.81
CA PRO A 419 -27.86 -5.20 7.07
C PRO A 419 -27.83 -6.24 5.93
N VAL A 420 -29.01 -6.62 5.41
CA VAL A 420 -29.16 -7.59 4.31
C VAL A 420 -28.39 -7.17 3.06
N TRP A 421 -28.32 -5.86 2.75
CA TRP A 421 -27.56 -5.39 1.59
C TRP A 421 -26.05 -5.41 1.84
N ASN A 422 -25.61 -5.30 3.10
CA ASN A 422 -24.19 -5.51 3.39
C ASN A 422 -23.80 -6.96 3.14
N GLU A 423 -24.58 -7.91 3.67
CA GLU A 423 -24.34 -9.35 3.46
C GLU A 423 -24.43 -9.75 1.98
N GLU A 424 -25.38 -9.19 1.23
CA GLU A 424 -25.58 -9.54 -0.18
C GLU A 424 -24.49 -8.96 -1.10
N TYR A 425 -24.17 -7.66 -0.96
CA TYR A 425 -23.32 -6.93 -1.90
C TYR A 425 -21.87 -6.74 -1.45
N TYR A 426 -21.62 -6.68 -0.14
CA TYR A 426 -20.29 -6.40 0.43
C TYR A 426 -19.70 -7.61 1.17
N LYS A 427 -20.52 -8.65 1.41
CA LYS A 427 -20.16 -9.92 2.05
C LYS A 427 -19.71 -9.72 3.50
N ASP A 428 -18.43 -9.96 3.80
CA ASP A 428 -17.93 -9.81 5.17
C ASP A 428 -17.87 -8.33 5.56
N SER A 429 -18.07 -8.05 6.85
CA SER A 429 -18.07 -6.68 7.37
C SER A 429 -16.65 -6.09 7.40
N SER A 430 -15.61 -6.91 7.37
CA SER A 430 -14.21 -6.51 7.41
C SER A 430 -13.34 -7.49 6.60
N GLU A 431 -12.06 -7.16 6.48
CA GLU A 431 -11.04 -8.03 5.89
C GLU A 431 -9.75 -7.94 6.71
N GLU A 432 -8.91 -8.97 6.63
CA GLU A 432 -7.57 -8.94 7.19
C GLU A 432 -6.69 -8.00 6.37
N VAL A 433 -6.17 -6.96 7.02
CA VAL A 433 -5.18 -6.03 6.46
C VAL A 433 -3.96 -6.03 7.36
N PHE A 434 -2.79 -6.25 6.76
CA PHE A 434 -1.54 -6.39 7.48
C PHE A 434 -0.95 -5.05 7.89
N GLN A 435 -0.33 -5.02 9.07
CA GLN A 435 0.53 -3.94 9.54
C GLN A 435 1.98 -4.42 9.45
N THR A 436 2.85 -3.64 8.80
CA THR A 436 4.30 -3.87 8.89
C THR A 436 4.79 -3.37 10.24
N TYR A 437 5.51 -4.23 10.97
CA TYR A 437 6.26 -3.88 12.16
C TYR A 437 7.74 -3.73 11.78
N ARG A 438 8.34 -2.64 12.24
CA ARG A 438 9.77 -2.33 12.07
C ARG A 438 10.34 -2.06 13.46
N ILE A 439 11.08 -3.03 14.02
CA ILE A 439 11.60 -2.96 15.38
C ILE A 439 13.12 -2.78 15.31
N PRO A 440 13.67 -1.62 15.69
CA PRO A 440 15.11 -1.43 15.73
C PRO A 440 15.77 -2.45 16.67
N LEU A 441 16.82 -3.13 16.21
CA LEU A 441 17.47 -4.18 17.01
C LEU A 441 18.10 -3.65 18.30
N LYS A 442 18.50 -2.39 18.33
CA LYS A 442 18.90 -1.71 19.57
C LYS A 442 17.87 -1.82 20.70
N VAL A 443 16.56 -1.87 20.39
CA VAL A 443 15.49 -2.01 21.41
C VAL A 443 15.60 -3.36 22.12
N PHE A 444 15.95 -4.43 21.40
CA PHE A 444 16.20 -5.74 22.02
C PHE A 444 17.43 -5.69 22.94
N LEU A 445 18.44 -4.90 22.59
CA LEU A 445 19.70 -4.82 23.34
C LEU A 445 19.63 -3.91 24.59
N GLU A 446 18.62 -3.06 24.72
CA GLU A 446 18.46 -2.17 25.88
C GLU A 446 18.35 -2.95 27.20
N ASP A 447 17.52 -3.99 27.21
CA ASP A 447 17.32 -4.86 28.38
C ASP A 447 18.16 -6.15 28.32
N TYR A 448 18.64 -6.52 27.13
CA TYR A 448 19.37 -7.78 26.89
C TYR A 448 20.71 -7.56 26.16
N PRO A 449 21.67 -6.85 26.78
CA PRO A 449 22.94 -6.48 26.13
C PRO A 449 23.89 -7.67 25.87
N SER A 450 23.53 -8.87 26.33
CA SER A 450 24.30 -10.10 26.09
C SER A 450 23.93 -10.83 24.80
N LEU A 451 22.81 -10.47 24.14
CA LEU A 451 22.44 -11.06 22.86
C LEU A 451 23.49 -10.72 21.80
N ASP A 452 24.04 -11.74 21.14
CA ASP A 452 24.92 -11.57 20.00
C ASP A 452 24.12 -11.65 18.68
N LEU A 453 24.09 -10.53 17.94
CA LEU A 453 23.36 -10.43 16.67
C LEU A 453 24.10 -11.13 15.51
N SER A 454 25.39 -11.42 15.67
CA SER A 454 26.22 -12.03 14.62
C SER A 454 26.05 -13.54 14.49
N ASN A 455 25.45 -14.18 15.50
CA ASN A 455 25.18 -15.61 15.59
C ASN A 455 23.72 -15.87 16.01
N LEU A 456 22.77 -15.08 15.49
CA LEU A 456 21.35 -15.35 15.67
C LEU A 456 21.01 -16.76 15.20
N ARG A 457 20.29 -17.49 16.06
CA ARG A 457 19.90 -18.88 15.83
C ARG A 457 18.39 -19.04 15.64
N GLN A 458 17.57 -18.24 16.30
CA GLN A 458 16.12 -18.41 16.26
C GLN A 458 15.37 -17.08 16.40
N ILE A 459 14.30 -16.94 15.62
CA ILE A 459 13.27 -15.92 15.77
C ILE A 459 12.02 -16.60 16.32
N ARG A 460 11.34 -16.02 17.31
CA ARG A 460 10.16 -16.63 17.92
C ARG A 460 9.07 -15.61 18.24
N PHE A 461 7.83 -16.01 17.99
CA PHE A 461 6.60 -15.35 18.40
C PHE A 461 5.98 -16.15 19.54
N GLU A 462 6.02 -15.62 20.77
CA GLU A 462 5.47 -16.26 21.98
C GLU A 462 4.09 -15.66 22.30
N PHE A 463 3.03 -16.48 22.21
CA PHE A 463 1.64 -16.05 22.41
C PHE A 463 1.23 -16.09 23.88
N ASP A 464 1.98 -15.39 24.73
CA ASP A 464 1.95 -15.47 26.20
C ASP A 464 1.10 -14.39 26.88
N ARG A 465 0.79 -13.29 26.17
CA ARG A 465 0.11 -12.11 26.74
C ARG A 465 -1.41 -12.21 26.80
N VAL A 466 -2.01 -12.97 25.88
CA VAL A 466 -3.46 -13.19 25.81
C VAL A 466 -3.79 -14.67 25.73
N PRO A 467 -4.87 -15.14 26.40
CA PRO A 467 -5.16 -16.57 26.55
C PRO A 467 -5.48 -17.29 25.24
N SER A 468 -5.97 -16.55 24.23
CA SER A 468 -6.31 -17.08 22.93
C SER A 468 -6.32 -15.98 21.87
N GLY A 469 -6.02 -16.35 20.64
CA GLY A 469 -6.08 -15.44 19.51
C GLY A 469 -5.91 -16.17 18.20
N THR A 470 -6.00 -15.42 17.10
CA THR A 470 -5.69 -15.92 15.76
C THR A 470 -5.13 -14.77 14.96
N ILE A 471 -3.98 -14.97 14.33
CA ILE A 471 -3.31 -13.97 13.48
C ILE A 471 -2.99 -14.57 12.11
N TYR A 472 -2.81 -13.69 11.14
CA TYR A 472 -1.97 -13.94 9.97
C TYR A 472 -0.62 -13.26 10.18
N LEU A 473 0.44 -13.98 9.84
CA LEU A 473 1.82 -13.52 9.92
C LEU A 473 2.46 -13.73 8.55
N ASP A 474 3.29 -12.77 8.14
CA ASP A 474 3.87 -12.71 6.81
C ASP A 474 5.21 -11.93 6.84
N ASP A 475 6.05 -12.09 5.82
CA ASP A 475 7.28 -11.32 5.57
C ASP A 475 8.21 -11.16 6.78
N ILE A 476 8.56 -12.27 7.43
CA ILE A 476 9.39 -12.27 8.64
C ILE A 476 10.86 -12.15 8.25
N GLY A 477 11.57 -11.12 8.70
CA GLY A 477 12.93 -10.88 8.26
C GLY A 477 13.65 -9.73 8.94
N PHE A 478 14.63 -9.17 8.23
CA PHE A 478 15.44 -8.03 8.68
C PHE A 478 15.57 -6.98 7.58
N ASP A 479 15.61 -5.72 7.98
CA ASP A 479 15.99 -4.60 7.13
C ASP A 479 17.43 -4.19 7.44
N LEU A 480 18.28 -4.20 6.41
CA LEU A 480 19.73 -4.04 6.52
C LEU A 480 20.25 -2.70 5.97
N LEU A 481 19.38 -1.79 5.52
CA LEU A 481 19.81 -0.50 4.93
C LEU A 481 19.97 0.66 5.94
N HIS A 482 19.87 0.37 7.24
CA HIS A 482 19.77 1.39 8.30
C HIS A 482 20.99 1.47 9.23
#